data_AF-A0A659UHU9-F1
#
_entry.id   AF-A0A659UHU9-F1
#
_cell.length_a   1.000
_cell.length_b   1.000
_cell.length_c   1.000
_cell.angle_alpha   90.00
_cell.angle_beta   90.00
_cell.angle_gamma   90.00
#
_symmetry.space_group_name_H-M   'P 1'
#
loop_
_entity.id
_entity.type
_entity.pdbx_description
1 polymer ?
#
loop_
_entity_poly.entity_id
_entity_poly.type
_entity_poly.pdbx_seq_one_letter_code
_entity_poly.pdbx_strand_id
1 'polypeptide(L)'
;GRFSMNENGELMSVEGHPVLDAGGAPIQLDPRNGPPKAGADGSLRQNEQLVGSIGLYNFDPGQNFVRYGNSGIVPARTPEPVTDRSDVGIAQGFVEESNVNPVLEMTRLIMVQR
;
A
#
# COMPACT_ATOMS: atom_id res chain seq x y z
N GLY A 1 0.36 -6.15 0.35
CA GLY A 1 -0.42 -5.35 1.33
C GLY A 1 -1.64 -6.11 1.79
N ARG A 2 -2.24 -5.74 2.93
CA ARG A 2 -3.47 -6.37 3.45
C ARG A 2 -4.62 -5.37 3.39
N PHE A 3 -5.62 -5.70 2.58
CA PHE A 3 -6.79 -4.84 2.35
C PHE A 3 -8.08 -5.66 2.51
N SER A 4 -9.15 -4.99 2.87
CA SER A 4 -10.51 -5.55 2.99
C SER A 4 -11.52 -4.57 2.41
N MET A 5 -12.57 -5.10 1.80
CA MET A 5 -13.73 -4.30 1.42
C MET A 5 -14.69 -4.20 2.61
N ASN A 6 -15.19 -2.99 2.89
CA ASN A 6 -16.21 -2.81 3.91
C ASN A 6 -17.63 -3.07 3.35
N GLU A 7 -18.66 -2.97 4.20
CA GLU A 7 -20.07 -3.18 3.81
C GLU A 7 -20.57 -2.16 2.79
N ASN A 8 -19.99 -0.96 2.78
CA ASN A 8 -20.31 0.09 1.82
C ASN A 8 -19.61 -0.11 0.47
N GLY A 9 -18.71 -1.08 0.34
CA GLY A 9 -17.92 -1.34 -0.86
C GLY A 9 -16.61 -0.56 -0.94
N GLU A 10 -16.22 0.20 0.07
CA GLU A 10 -14.93 0.91 0.07
C GLU A 10 -13.79 -0.06 0.35
N LEU A 11 -12.71 0.05 -0.43
CA LEU A 11 -11.49 -0.70 -0.17
C LEU A 11 -10.69 -0.02 0.94
N MET A 12 -10.42 -0.75 2.02
CA MET A 12 -9.75 -0.22 3.20
C MET A 12 -8.53 -1.06 3.60
N SER A 13 -7.57 -0.42 4.27
CA SER A 13 -6.51 -1.11 5.01
C SER A 13 -7.08 -1.82 6.24
N VAL A 14 -6.28 -2.71 6.84
CA VAL A 14 -6.63 -3.39 8.09
C VAL A 14 -6.83 -2.44 9.28
N GLU A 15 -6.31 -1.21 9.20
CA GLU A 15 -6.47 -0.16 10.22
C GLU A 15 -7.66 0.76 9.91
N GLY A 16 -8.42 0.49 8.83
CA GLY A 16 -9.60 1.28 8.47
C GLY A 16 -9.29 2.56 7.69
N HIS A 17 -8.13 2.64 7.03
CA HIS A 17 -7.83 3.75 6.13
C HIS A 17 -8.28 3.43 4.70
N PRO A 18 -8.97 4.34 4.00
CA PRO A 18 -9.38 4.10 2.62
C PRO A 18 -8.15 4.01 1.70
N VAL A 19 -8.19 3.06 0.76
CA VAL A 19 -7.21 2.99 -0.32
C VAL A 19 -7.62 3.99 -1.39
N LEU A 20 -6.68 4.82 -1.82
CA LEU A 20 -6.91 5.91 -2.76
C LEU A 20 -6.41 5.55 -4.17
N ASP A 21 -7.03 6.14 -5.18
CA ASP A 21 -6.51 6.16 -6.54
C ASP A 21 -5.37 7.19 -6.70
N ALA A 22 -4.83 7.33 -7.92
CA ALA A 22 -3.78 8.30 -8.22
C ALA A 22 -4.25 9.77 -8.14
N GLY A 23 -5.56 10.01 -8.15
CA GLY A 23 -6.17 11.34 -7.95
C GLY A 23 -6.49 11.65 -6.49
N GLY A 24 -6.26 10.70 -5.57
CA GLY A 24 -6.56 10.84 -4.15
C GLY A 24 -8.01 10.53 -3.76
N ALA A 25 -8.82 9.98 -4.68
CA ALA A 25 -10.19 9.57 -4.38
C ALA A 25 -10.22 8.14 -3.79
N PRO A 26 -11.09 7.85 -2.81
CA PRO A 26 -11.28 6.49 -2.31
C PRO A 26 -11.73 5.51 -3.39
N ILE A 27 -11.22 4.29 -3.34
CA ILE A 27 -11.61 3.22 -4.26
C ILE A 27 -12.91 2.60 -3.80
N GLN A 28 -13.92 2.72 -4.65
CA GLN A 28 -15.24 2.16 -4.46
C GLN A 28 -15.40 0.88 -5.29
N LEU A 29 -15.80 -0.20 -4.62
CA LEU A 29 -16.08 -1.51 -5.20
C LEU A 29 -17.56 -1.83 -5.02
N ASP A 30 -18.06 -2.80 -5.79
CA ASP A 30 -19.42 -3.33 -5.63
C ASP A 30 -19.37 -4.61 -4.76
N PRO A 31 -19.95 -4.59 -3.54
CA PRO A 31 -19.99 -5.77 -2.67
C PRO A 31 -20.69 -6.99 -3.29
N ARG A 32 -21.55 -6.78 -4.30
CA ARG A 32 -22.33 -7.82 -4.97
C ARG A 32 -21.59 -8.41 -6.17
N ASN A 33 -20.54 -7.75 -6.64
CA ASN A 33 -19.83 -8.11 -7.87
C ASN A 33 -18.57 -8.97 -7.62
N GLY A 34 -18.50 -9.61 -6.45
CA GLY A 34 -17.45 -10.56 -6.09
C GLY A 34 -16.10 -9.91 -5.71
N PRO A 35 -15.06 -10.72 -5.47
CA PRO A 35 -13.76 -10.22 -5.02
C PRO A 35 -13.02 -9.44 -6.13
N PRO A 36 -12.37 -8.30 -5.81
CA PRO A 36 -11.57 -7.55 -6.77
C PRO A 36 -10.26 -8.28 -7.11
N LYS A 37 -9.82 -8.16 -8.35
CA LYS A 37 -8.51 -8.58 -8.85
C LYS A 37 -7.67 -7.36 -9.18
N ALA A 38 -6.42 -7.34 -8.72
CA ALA A 38 -5.46 -6.29 -9.04
C ALA A 38 -4.54 -6.74 -10.18
N GLY A 39 -4.44 -5.92 -11.22
CA GLY A 39 -3.45 -6.05 -12.29
C GLY A 39 -2.07 -5.58 -11.85
N ALA A 40 -1.05 -5.96 -12.62
CA ALA A 40 0.34 -5.55 -12.37
C ALA A 40 0.53 -4.03 -12.45
N ASP A 41 -0.29 -3.35 -13.25
CA ASP A 41 -0.35 -1.90 -13.42
C ASP A 41 -1.14 -1.19 -12.30
N GLY A 42 -1.62 -1.93 -11.29
CA GLY A 42 -2.44 -1.40 -10.22
C GLY A 42 -3.94 -1.29 -10.55
N SER A 43 -4.34 -1.64 -11.78
CA SER A 43 -5.76 -1.65 -12.17
C SER A 43 -6.55 -2.65 -11.32
N LEU A 44 -7.74 -2.26 -10.88
CA LEU A 44 -8.66 -3.13 -10.14
C LEU A 44 -9.83 -3.54 -11.03
N ARG A 45 -10.11 -4.84 -11.07
CA ARG A 45 -11.24 -5.42 -11.80
C ARG A 45 -12.15 -6.24 -10.90
N GLN A 46 -13.47 -6.14 -11.08
CA GLN A 46 -14.47 -7.04 -10.50
C GLN A 46 -15.26 -7.68 -11.64
N ASN A 47 -15.33 -9.03 -11.66
CA ASN A 47 -16.00 -9.77 -12.74
C ASN A 47 -15.60 -9.26 -14.15
N GLU A 48 -14.30 -9.08 -14.38
CA GLU A 48 -13.70 -8.55 -15.63
C GLU A 48 -13.98 -7.06 -15.94
N GLN A 49 -14.83 -6.38 -15.15
CA GLN A 49 -15.07 -4.95 -15.28
C GLN A 49 -14.00 -4.15 -14.54
N LEU A 50 -13.40 -3.17 -15.21
CA LEU A 50 -12.50 -2.20 -14.59
C LEU A 50 -13.30 -1.28 -13.64
N VAL A 51 -12.89 -1.25 -12.37
CA VAL A 51 -13.54 -0.45 -11.32
C VAL A 51 -12.68 0.73 -10.85
N GLY A 52 -11.36 0.67 -11.06
CA GLY A 52 -10.45 1.74 -10.70
C GLY A 52 -8.98 1.31 -10.80
N SER A 53 -8.10 2.09 -10.20
CA SER A 53 -6.68 1.73 -10.05
C SER A 53 -6.17 2.19 -8.69
N ILE A 54 -5.30 1.40 -8.08
CA ILE A 54 -4.63 1.77 -6.83
C ILE A 54 -3.60 2.86 -7.13
N GLY A 55 -3.69 3.97 -6.38
CA GLY A 55 -2.70 5.03 -6.43
C GLY A 55 -1.37 4.55 -5.84
N LEU A 56 -0.35 4.50 -6.69
CA LEU A 56 1.03 4.32 -6.26
C LEU A 56 1.66 5.71 -6.18
N TYR A 57 2.46 5.95 -5.15
CA TYR A 57 3.06 7.24 -4.90
C TYR A 57 4.56 7.08 -4.69
N ASN A 58 5.35 7.94 -5.33
CA ASN A 58 6.76 8.03 -5.05
C ASN A 58 6.97 8.92 -3.83
N PHE A 59 7.79 8.44 -2.90
CA PHE A 59 8.02 9.13 -1.65
C PHE A 59 9.52 9.16 -1.34
N ASP A 60 10.06 10.37 -1.27
CA ASP A 60 11.38 10.63 -0.70
C ASP A 60 11.20 11.10 0.76
N PRO A 61 11.51 10.24 1.76
CA PRO A 61 11.32 10.54 3.16
C PRO A 61 12.13 11.74 3.68
N GLY A 62 13.26 12.06 3.07
CA GLY A 62 14.24 12.96 3.68
C GLY A 62 14.61 12.52 5.11
N GLN A 63 15.07 13.46 5.95
CA GLN A 63 15.49 13.16 7.33
C GLN A 63 14.34 13.20 8.36
N ASN A 64 13.20 13.81 8.03
CA ASN A 64 12.17 14.19 9.01
C ASN A 64 10.80 13.54 8.75
N PHE A 65 10.74 12.42 8.03
CA PHE A 65 9.47 11.69 7.90
C PHE A 65 9.03 11.09 9.24
N VAL A 66 7.73 10.99 9.43
CA VAL A 66 7.15 10.43 10.65
C VAL A 66 6.50 9.10 10.32
N ARG A 67 6.86 8.04 11.03
CA ARG A 67 6.18 6.75 10.93
C ARG A 67 4.82 6.82 11.62
N TYR A 68 3.84 6.10 11.09
CA TYR A 68 2.47 6.09 11.59
C TYR A 68 1.90 4.68 11.57
N GLY A 69 1.42 4.20 12.72
CA GLY A 69 0.74 2.90 12.82
C GLY A 69 1.54 1.72 12.24
N ASN A 70 0.82 0.80 11.60
CA ASN A 70 1.32 -0.46 11.03
C ASN A 70 2.12 -0.26 9.72
N SER A 71 3.30 0.35 9.84
CA SER A 71 4.22 0.68 8.71
C SER A 71 3.76 1.81 7.77
N GLY A 72 2.76 2.58 8.18
CA GLY A 72 2.39 3.83 7.51
C GLY A 72 3.45 4.92 7.69
N ILE A 73 3.39 5.92 6.83
CA ILE A 73 4.26 7.10 6.87
C ILE A 73 3.39 8.33 6.65
N VAL A 74 3.61 9.37 7.45
CA VAL A 74 3.06 10.70 7.20
C VAL A 74 4.11 11.50 6.45
N PRO A 75 3.90 11.79 5.15
CA PRO A 75 4.87 12.52 4.36
C PRO A 75 4.84 14.01 4.75
N ALA A 76 6.01 14.66 4.76
CA ALA A 76 6.10 16.10 5.08
C ALA A 76 5.58 17.00 3.94
N ARG A 77 5.45 16.45 2.73
CA ARG A 77 4.94 17.09 1.51
C ARG A 77 4.01 16.12 0.79
N THR A 78 3.09 16.62 -0.03
CA THR A 78 2.24 15.77 -0.86
C THR A 78 3.11 14.91 -1.79
N PRO A 79 3.02 13.57 -1.73
CA PRO A 79 3.82 12.69 -2.56
C PRO A 79 3.30 12.69 -4.01
N GLU A 80 4.19 12.43 -4.96
CA GLU A 80 3.85 12.44 -6.38
C GLU A 80 3.28 11.07 -6.81
N PRO A 81 2.13 11.02 -7.50
CA PRO A 81 1.59 9.76 -7.99
C PRO A 81 2.46 9.19 -9.11
N VAL A 82 2.59 7.87 -9.13
CA VAL A 82 3.28 7.10 -10.15
C VAL A 82 2.23 6.54 -11.11
N THR A 83 2.11 7.14 -12.30
CA THR A 83 1.14 6.74 -13.32
C THR A 83 1.77 6.02 -14.51
N ASP A 84 3.04 6.31 -14.81
CA ASP A 84 3.69 5.92 -16.08
C ASP A 84 5.05 5.23 -15.86
N ARG A 85 5.10 4.26 -14.94
CA ARG A 85 6.30 3.46 -14.68
C ARG A 85 6.04 1.98 -14.91
N SER A 86 6.70 1.41 -15.92
CA SER A 86 6.58 -0.02 -16.25
C SER A 86 7.35 -0.94 -15.28
N ASP A 87 8.23 -0.38 -14.46
CA ASP A 87 9.06 -1.09 -13.49
C ASP A 87 8.47 -1.07 -12.07
N VAL A 88 7.37 -0.36 -11.85
CA VAL A 88 6.65 -0.27 -10.59
C VAL A 88 5.25 -0.85 -10.79
N GLY A 89 4.81 -1.72 -9.88
CA GLY A 89 3.55 -2.41 -10.05
C GLY A 89 3.06 -3.11 -8.80
N ILE A 90 1.92 -3.78 -8.94
CA ILE A 90 1.24 -4.49 -7.84
C ILE A 90 1.23 -5.99 -8.13
N ALA A 91 1.66 -6.79 -7.16
CA ALA A 91 1.55 -8.24 -7.20
C ALA A 91 0.46 -8.71 -6.23
N GLN A 92 -0.71 -9.10 -6.75
CA GLN A 92 -1.77 -9.67 -5.93
C GLN A 92 -1.38 -11.05 -5.40
N GLY A 93 -1.71 -11.35 -4.14
CA GLY A 93 -1.40 -12.62 -3.49
C GLY A 93 -0.02 -12.68 -2.84
N PHE A 94 0.78 -11.62 -2.97
CA PHE A 94 2.08 -11.50 -2.34
C PHE A 94 2.05 -10.52 -1.16
N VAL A 95 2.92 -10.76 -0.19
CA VAL A 95 3.20 -9.86 0.93
C VAL A 95 4.66 -9.49 0.87
N GLU A 96 4.95 -8.20 0.93
CA GLU A 96 6.32 -7.69 1.00
C GLU A 96 6.84 -7.87 2.44
N GLU A 97 8.02 -8.48 2.58
CA GLU A 97 8.66 -8.74 3.86
C GLU A 97 9.73 -7.68 4.18
N SER A 98 10.07 -7.56 5.47
CA SER A 98 11.16 -6.69 5.91
C SER A 98 12.49 -7.13 5.32
N ASN A 99 13.25 -6.16 4.80
CA ASN A 99 14.64 -6.37 4.36
C ASN A 99 15.67 -6.47 5.50
N VAL A 100 15.21 -6.61 6.76
CA VAL A 100 16.05 -6.63 7.96
C VAL A 100 16.43 -8.06 8.32
N ASN A 101 17.73 -8.30 8.57
CA ASN A 101 18.20 -9.57 9.10
C ASN A 101 18.17 -9.57 10.63
N PRO A 102 17.29 -10.36 11.27
CA PRO A 102 17.10 -10.33 12.72
C PRO A 102 18.32 -10.80 13.51
N VAL A 103 19.16 -11.67 12.95
CA VAL A 103 20.36 -12.19 13.64
C VAL A 103 21.40 -11.09 13.80
N LEU A 104 21.65 -10.32 12.72
CA LEU A 104 22.55 -9.17 12.77
C LEU A 104 22.04 -8.10 13.75
N GLU A 105 20.73 -7.84 13.75
CA GLU A 105 20.15 -6.81 14.60
C GLU A 105 20.25 -7.15 16.10
N MET A 106 20.06 -8.43 16.47
CA MET A 106 20.31 -8.88 17.85
C MET A 106 21.77 -8.70 18.28
N THR A 107 22.74 -8.98 17.40
CA THR A 107 24.16 -8.75 17.74
C THR A 107 24.49 -7.28 17.93
N ARG A 108 23.82 -6.38 17.20
CA ARG A 108 23.98 -4.93 17.32
C ARG A 108 23.46 -4.41 18.65
N LEU A 109 22.32 -4.90 19.11
CA LEU A 109 21.77 -4.57 20.44
C LEU A 109 22.70 -5.02 21.57
N ILE A 110 23.28 -6.22 21.47
CA ILE A 110 24.25 -6.71 22.45
C ILE A 110 25.50 -5.83 22.47
N MET A 111 26.00 -5.37 21.31
CA MET A 111 27.20 -4.51 21.24
C MET A 111 27.00 -3.11 21.83
N VAL A 112 25.81 -2.53 21.71
CA VAL A 112 25.50 -1.19 22.28
C VAL A 112 25.34 -1.24 23.80
N GLN A 113 25.01 -2.41 24.37
CA GLN A 113 24.88 -2.60 25.82
C GLN A 113 26.19 -2.93 26.55
N ARG A 114 27.35 -2.92 25.87
CA ARG A 114 28.67 -3.22 26.47
C ARG A 114 29.47 -1.97 26.75
#